data_AF-A0A4C1Z6F3-F1
#
_entry.id   AF-A0A4C1Z6F3-F1
#
_cell.length_a   1.000
_cell.length_b   1.000
_cell.length_c   1.000
_cell.angle_alpha   90.00
_cell.angle_beta   90.00
_cell.angle_gamma   90.00
#
_symmetry.space_group_name_H-M   'P 1'
#
loop_
_entity.id
_entity.type
_entity.pdbx_description
1 polymer ?
#
loop_
_entity_poly.entity_id
_entity_poly.type
_entity_poly.pdbx_seq_one_letter_code
_entity_poly.pdbx_strand_id
1 'polypeptide(L)'
;MYESLLEISSDTSMESLFKTTPLNNFSCRIRDEYPMLGKMALNILLPFPTTYLCETKFSTYAATKTKYRNRLDAELDIRLQLSSIKPDINQLTKNKKQFHTSH
;
A
#
# COMPACT_ATOMS: atom_id res chain seq x y z
N MET A 1 -28.23 7.46 10.18
CA MET A 1 -27.31 6.32 9.96
C MET A 1 -28.09 5.06 9.62
N TYR A 2 -28.99 4.60 10.50
CA TYR A 2 -29.83 3.42 10.23
C TYR A 2 -30.74 3.60 9.00
N GLU A 3 -31.45 4.72 8.91
CA GLU A 3 -32.27 5.05 7.73
C GLU A 3 -31.47 5.03 6.42
N SER A 4 -30.29 5.67 6.41
CA SER A 4 -29.39 5.69 5.24
C SER A 4 -28.85 4.31 4.87
N LEU A 5 -28.71 3.40 5.84
CA LEU A 5 -28.33 2.00 5.61
C LEU A 5 -29.49 1.18 5.04
N LEU A 6 -30.71 1.43 5.51
CA LEU A 6 -31.91 0.79 4.96
C LEU A 6 -32.13 1.24 3.51
N GLU A 7 -31.99 2.53 3.24
CA GLU A 7 -32.15 3.13 1.92
C GLU A 7 -31.17 2.54 0.91
N ILE A 8 -29.86 2.58 1.20
CA ILE A 8 -28.85 1.98 0.31
C ILE A 8 -29.02 0.47 0.13
N SER A 9 -29.46 -0.26 1.17
CA SER A 9 -29.67 -1.71 1.08
C SER A 9 -30.90 -2.09 0.25
N SER A 10 -31.86 -1.18 0.15
CA SER A 10 -33.10 -1.35 -0.63
C SER A 10 -32.97 -0.82 -2.06
N ASP A 11 -31.92 -0.04 -2.33
CA ASP A 11 -31.66 0.55 -3.64
C ASP A 11 -30.94 -0.45 -4.56
N THR A 12 -31.72 -1.01 -5.49
CA THR A 12 -31.24 -1.94 -6.52
C THR A 12 -30.25 -1.31 -7.50
N SER A 13 -30.29 0.01 -7.70
CA SER A 13 -29.28 0.73 -8.49
C SER A 13 -27.94 0.71 -7.77
N MET A 14 -27.93 0.93 -6.45
CA MET A 14 -26.73 0.89 -5.63
C MET A 14 -26.13 -0.50 -5.51
N GLU A 15 -26.98 -1.53 -5.45
CA GLU A 15 -26.53 -2.92 -5.51
C GLU A 15 -25.87 -3.25 -6.86
N SER A 16 -26.48 -2.80 -7.97
CA SER A 16 -25.92 -2.97 -9.31
C SER A 16 -24.59 -2.23 -9.46
N LEU A 17 -24.52 -0.99 -8.98
CA LEU A 17 -23.32 -0.17 -8.99
C LEU A 17 -22.19 -0.83 -8.19
N PHE A 18 -22.50 -1.41 -7.02
CA PHE A 18 -21.52 -2.14 -6.21
C PHE A 18 -20.95 -3.36 -6.95
N LYS A 19 -21.78 -4.10 -7.69
CA LYS A 19 -21.35 -5.28 -8.45
C LYS A 19 -20.55 -4.94 -9.71
N THR A 20 -20.81 -3.79 -10.33
CA THR A 20 -20.23 -3.42 -11.64
C THR A 20 -19.04 -2.48 -11.53
N THR A 21 -18.82 -1.86 -10.37
CA THR A 21 -17.84 -0.79 -10.19
C THR A 21 -16.75 -1.19 -9.20
N PRO A 22 -15.46 -0.85 -9.44
CA PRO A 22 -14.41 -1.05 -8.44
C PRO A 22 -14.74 -0.37 -7.11
N LEU A 23 -14.36 -1.02 -6.01
CA LEU A 23 -14.71 -0.60 -4.64
C LEU A 23 -14.33 0.85 -4.31
N ASN A 24 -13.16 1.33 -4.78
CA ASN A 24 -12.75 2.73 -4.60
C ASN A 24 -13.73 3.71 -5.25
N ASN A 25 -14.17 3.42 -6.47
CA ASN A 25 -15.09 4.28 -7.21
C ASN A 25 -16.49 4.24 -6.60
N PHE A 26 -16.92 3.07 -6.13
CA PHE A 26 -18.16 2.92 -5.37
C PHE A 26 -18.10 3.74 -4.07
N SER A 27 -17.04 3.60 -3.26
CA SER A 27 -16.87 4.36 -2.02
C SER A 27 -16.84 5.87 -2.24
N CYS A 28 -16.30 6.35 -3.37
CA CYS A 28 -16.37 7.76 -3.74
C CYS A 28 -17.81 8.22 -3.99
N ARG A 29 -18.63 7.46 -4.73
CA ARG A 29 -20.03 7.80 -4.98
C ARG A 29 -20.86 7.79 -3.70
N ILE A 30 -20.65 6.78 -2.84
CA ILE A 30 -21.30 6.69 -1.53
C ILE A 30 -20.99 7.89 -0.64
N ARG A 31 -19.77 8.42 -0.70
CA ARG A 31 -19.41 9.62 0.05
C ARG A 31 -20.16 10.86 -0.42
N ASP A 32 -20.47 10.95 -1.70
CA ASP A 32 -21.13 12.14 -2.26
C ASP A 32 -22.65 12.10 -1.96
N GLU A 33 -23.28 10.92 -2.05
CA GLU A 33 -24.72 10.73 -1.77
C GLU A 33 -25.03 10.51 -0.28
N TYR A 34 -24.14 9.81 0.44
CA TYR A 34 -24.30 9.45 1.86
C TYR A 34 -23.02 9.75 2.64
N PRO A 35 -22.71 11.04 2.93
CA PRO A 35 -21.40 11.46 3.44
C PRO A 35 -20.93 10.76 4.73
N MET A 36 -21.86 10.50 5.65
CA MET A 36 -21.56 9.76 6.89
C MET A 36 -21.20 8.30 6.63
N LEU A 37 -21.89 7.67 5.67
CA LEU A 37 -21.65 6.29 5.28
C LEU A 37 -20.34 6.16 4.50
N GLY A 38 -20.08 7.09 3.58
CA GLY A 38 -18.84 7.15 2.83
C GLY A 38 -17.62 7.38 3.73
N LYS A 39 -17.75 8.22 4.76
CA LYS A 39 -16.71 8.40 5.78
C LYS A 39 -16.42 7.09 6.53
N MET A 40 -17.44 6.34 6.90
CA MET A 40 -17.27 5.04 7.58
C MET A 40 -16.66 3.99 6.66
N ALA A 41 -17.14 3.91 5.41
CA ALA A 41 -16.57 3.03 4.39
C ALA A 41 -15.08 3.33 4.16
N LEU A 42 -14.69 4.61 4.06
CA LEU A 42 -13.29 5.02 3.96
C LEU A 42 -12.50 4.62 5.21
N ASN A 43 -13.04 4.82 6.42
CA ASN A 43 -12.35 4.43 7.65
C ASN A 43 -12.14 2.90 7.77
N ILE A 44 -12.99 2.08 7.18
CA ILE A 44 -12.84 0.62 7.13
C ILE A 44 -11.91 0.21 5.99
N LEU A 45 -12.02 0.90 4.85
CA LEU A 45 -11.28 0.56 3.64
C LEU A 45 -9.85 1.07 3.67
N LEU A 46 -9.54 2.22 4.27
CA LEU A 46 -8.19 2.80 4.34
C LEU A 46 -7.19 1.94 5.13
N PRO A 47 -7.53 1.37 6.31
CA PRO A 47 -6.64 0.48 7.03
C PRO A 47 -6.23 -0.74 6.20
N PHE A 48 -7.12 -1.25 5.33
CA PHE A 48 -6.84 -2.48 4.60
C PHE A 48 -5.61 -2.39 3.68
N PRO A 49 -5.51 -1.45 2.73
CA PRO A 49 -4.33 -1.26 1.92
C PRO A 49 -3.18 -0.64 2.73
N THR A 50 -3.40 0.28 3.67
CA THR A 50 -2.28 0.91 4.38
C THR A 50 -1.59 -0.03 5.36
N THR A 51 -2.36 -0.78 6.14
CA THR A 51 -1.83 -1.75 7.11
C THR A 51 -1.26 -2.96 6.37
N TYR A 52 -1.94 -3.51 5.36
CA TYR A 52 -1.39 -4.59 4.55
C TYR A 52 -0.07 -4.20 3.86
N LEU A 53 0.01 -3.00 3.28
CA LEU A 53 1.26 -2.52 2.69
C LEU A 53 2.35 -2.32 3.75
N CYS A 54 1.98 -1.84 4.93
CA CYS A 54 2.89 -1.66 6.05
C CYS A 54 3.45 -3.01 6.54
N GLU A 55 2.57 -3.98 6.79
CA GLU A 55 2.92 -5.35 7.18
C GLU A 55 3.77 -6.06 6.13
N THR A 56 3.39 -5.96 4.85
CA THR A 56 4.15 -6.54 3.73
C THR A 56 5.55 -5.93 3.64
N LYS A 57 5.66 -4.61 3.82
CA LYS A 57 6.95 -3.90 3.84
C LYS A 57 7.81 -4.32 5.03
N PHE A 58 7.24 -4.40 6.23
CA PHE A 58 7.96 -4.85 7.42
C PHE A 58 8.39 -6.32 7.33
N SER A 59 7.57 -7.18 6.76
CA SER A 59 7.90 -8.58 6.49
C SER A 59 9.07 -8.71 5.50
N THR A 60 9.04 -7.92 4.42
CA THR A 60 10.13 -7.86 3.44
C THR A 60 11.45 -7.37 4.07
N TYR A 61 11.36 -6.38 4.96
CA TYR A 61 12.52 -5.91 5.72
C TYR A 61 13.07 -7.00 6.64
N ALA A 62 12.21 -7.66 7.42
CA ALA A 62 12.62 -8.75 8.30
C ALA A 62 13.30 -9.89 7.52
N ALA A 63 12.77 -10.23 6.34
CA ALA A 63 13.35 -11.22 5.43
C ALA A 63 14.73 -10.79 4.88
N THR A 64 14.88 -9.52 4.51
CA THR A 64 16.16 -8.97 4.01
C THR A 64 17.22 -8.99 5.11
N LYS A 65 16.87 -8.54 6.31
CA LYS A 65 17.75 -8.54 7.49
C LYS A 65 18.18 -9.95 7.92
N THR A 66 17.28 -10.93 7.85
CA THR A 66 17.61 -12.32 8.21
C THR A 66 18.47 -13.02 7.15
N LYS A 67 18.33 -12.69 5.86
CA LYS A 67 19.12 -13.26 4.76
C LYS A 67 20.54 -12.69 4.67
N TYR A 68 20.73 -11.40 4.93
CA TYR A 68 22.04 -10.74 4.86
C TYR A 68 22.57 -10.41 6.26
N ARG A 69 22.95 -11.44 7.01
CA ARG A 69 23.28 -11.29 8.44
C ARG A 69 24.48 -10.40 8.81
N ASN A 70 25.28 -9.84 7.89
CA ASN A 70 26.51 -9.10 8.30
C ASN A 70 27.03 -7.98 7.38
N ARG A 71 26.32 -7.52 6.33
CA ARG A 71 26.92 -6.56 5.35
C ARG A 71 26.04 -5.41 4.85
N LEU A 72 24.78 -5.29 5.27
CA LEU A 72 23.88 -4.26 4.75
C LEU A 72 23.49 -3.24 5.81
N ASP A 73 23.61 -1.97 5.45
CA ASP A 73 23.05 -0.85 6.20
C ASP A 73 21.52 -0.89 6.02
N ALA A 74 20.83 -1.27 7.09
CA ALA A 74 19.40 -1.50 7.10
C ALA A 74 18.61 -0.25 6.65
N GLU A 75 19.06 0.95 7.00
CA GLU A 75 18.32 2.18 6.73
C GLU A 75 18.35 2.56 5.24
N LEU A 76 19.54 2.48 4.62
CA LEU A 76 19.71 2.77 3.20
C LEU A 76 18.97 1.76 2.31
N ASP A 77 19.02 0.48 2.66
CA ASP A 77 18.33 -0.57 1.91
C ASP A 77 16.82 -0.49 2.07
N ILE A 78 16.32 -0.17 3.27
CA ILE A 78 14.90 0.11 3.46
C ILE A 78 14.49 1.28 2.57
N ARG A 79 15.25 2.38 2.54
CA ARG A 79 14.90 3.54 1.69
C ARG A 79 14.84 3.18 0.21
N LEU A 80 15.74 2.31 -0.26
CA LEU A 80 15.76 1.80 -1.62
C LEU A 80 14.54 0.89 -1.91
N GLN A 81 14.25 -0.05 -1.00
CA GLN A 81 13.11 -0.98 -1.09
C GLN A 81 11.75 -0.28 -0.96
N LEU A 82 11.67 0.80 -0.18
CA LEU A 82 10.48 1.61 0.00
C LEU A 82 10.20 2.54 -1.18
N SER A 83 11.22 2.87 -1.97
CA SER A 83 11.04 3.70 -3.16
C SER A 83 10.49 2.86 -4.31
N SER A 84 9.49 3.39 -5.02
CA SER A 84 9.07 2.81 -6.31
C SER A 84 10.06 3.08 -7.44
N ILE A 85 11.14 3.82 -7.15
CA ILE A 85 12.18 4.21 -8.09
C ILE A 85 13.10 3.01 -8.25
N LYS A 86 13.23 2.50 -9.48
CA LYS A 86 14.21 1.46 -9.77
C LYS A 86 15.62 2.06 -9.62
N PRO A 87 16.46 1.54 -8.73
CA PRO A 87 17.83 2.01 -8.60
C PRO A 87 18.60 1.69 -9.89
N ASP A 88 19.22 2.70 -10.49
CA ASP A 88 20.16 2.48 -11.58
C ASP A 88 21.48 1.93 -11.01
N ILE A 89 21.56 0.61 -10.94
CA ILE A 89 22.70 -0.12 -10.39
C ILE A 89 23.99 0.24 -11.16
N ASN A 90 23.89 0.49 -12.47
CA ASN A 90 25.05 0.83 -13.29
C ASN A 90 25.60 2.22 -12.96
N GLN A 91 24.73 3.20 -12.66
CA GLN A 91 25.19 4.49 -12.13
C GLN A 91 25.76 4.37 -10.71
N LEU A 92 25.14 3.57 -9.84
CA LEU A 92 25.60 3.38 -8.46
C LEU A 92 26.97 2.69 -8.39
N THR A 93 27.28 1.78 -9.31
CA THR A 93 28.57 1.09 -9.36
C THR A 93 29.68 1.90 -10.00
N LYS A 94 29.38 2.90 -10.84
CA LYS A 94 30.39 3.80 -11.44
C LYS A 94 31.22 4.56 -10.40
N ASN A 95 30.67 4.86 -9.23
CA ASN A 95 31.36 5.60 -8.16
C ASN A 95 31.96 4.71 -7.06
N LYS A 96 31.77 3.38 -7.13
CA LYS A 96 32.44 2.45 -6.21
C LYS A 96 33.85 2.19 -6.71
N LYS A 97 34.84 2.89 -6.13
CA LYS A 97 36.24 2.46 -6.20
C LYS A 97 36.32 1.07 -5.55
N GLN A 98 36.66 0.05 -6.34
CA GLN A 98 36.98 -1.28 -5.84
C GLN A 98 38.14 -1.15 -4.85
N PHE A 99 37.87 -1.28 -3.55
CA PHE A 99 38.95 -1.51 -2.59
C PHE A 99 39.39 -2.95 -2.74
N HIS A 100 40.62 -3.06 -3.23
CA HIS A 100 41.48 -4.20 -3.55
C HIS A 100 40.97 -5.63 -3.34
N THR A 101 41.24 -6.45 -4.37
CA THR A 101 41.35 -7.91 -4.31
C THR A 101 42.39 -8.31 -3.27
N SER A 102 41.98 -9.07 -2.26
CA SER A 102 42.89 -9.87 -1.45
C SER A 102 43.40 -11.06 -2.28
N HIS A 103 44.71 -11.27 -2.25
CA HIS A 103 45.43 -12.39 -2.85
C HIS A 103 45.27 -13.68 -2.01
#